data_AF-A0A7Y0S572-F1
#
_entry.id   AF-A0A7Y0S572-F1
#
_cell.length_a   1.000
_cell.length_b   1.000
_cell.length_c   1.000
_cell.angle_alpha   90.00
_cell.angle_beta   90.00
_cell.angle_gamma   90.00
#
_symmetry.space_group_name_H-M   'P 1'
#
loop_
_entity.id
_entity.type
_entity.pdbx_description
1 polymer ?
#
loop_
_entity_poly.entity_id
_entity_poly.type
_entity_poly.pdbx_seq_one_letter_code
_entity_poly.pdbx_strand_id
1 'polypeptide(L)' 'AFYSPDLTDKSVSHVRIQSALHQAIEKQQLRLEFQPQYNLEQNSIVGVEALLRWQHPEFGLVPPADFIPIAEKTGLIQSI' A
#
# COMPACT_ATOMS: atom_id res chain seq x y z
N ALA A 1 -2.82 -8.82 -33.35
CA ALA A 1 -2.02 -8.81 -32.11
C ALA A 1 -2.15 -7.43 -31.49
N PHE A 2 -2.79 -7.31 -30.32
CA PHE A 2 -2.96 -6.04 -29.62
C PHE A 2 -1.76 -5.82 -28.70
N TYR A 3 -0.69 -5.20 -29.23
CA TYR A 3 0.45 -4.76 -28.43
C TYR A 3 0.28 -3.27 -28.14
N SER A 4 -0.17 -2.95 -26.93
CA SER A 4 -0.22 -1.56 -26.44
C SER A 4 0.91 -1.40 -25.42
N PRO A 5 1.91 -0.55 -25.69
CA PRO A 5 3.06 -0.33 -24.79
C PRO A 5 2.64 0.00 -23.35
N ASP A 6 1.51 0.71 -23.17
CA ASP A 6 0.94 1.08 -21.88
C ASP A 6 0.48 -0.12 -21.03
N LEU A 7 0.03 -1.21 -21.68
CA LEU A 7 -0.35 -2.45 -20.99
C LEU A 7 0.89 -3.21 -20.51
N THR A 8 1.98 -3.15 -21.27
CA THR A 8 3.26 -3.76 -20.89
C THR A 8 3.88 -3.04 -19.70
N ASP A 9 3.86 -1.70 -19.70
CA ASP A 9 4.47 -0.90 -18.62
C ASP A 9 3.75 -1.08 -17.27
N LYS A 10 2.40 -1.08 -17.28
CA LYS A 10 1.60 -1.39 -16.08
C LYS A 10 1.81 -2.81 -15.56
N SER A 11 1.96 -3.79 -16.46
CA SER A 11 2.19 -5.18 -16.09
C SER A 11 3.58 -5.36 -15.46
N VAL A 12 4.61 -4.72 -16.01
CA VAL A 12 5.97 -4.73 -15.47
C VAL A 12 6.02 -4.04 -14.10
N SER A 13 5.29 -2.93 -13.93
CA SER A 13 5.17 -2.24 -12.64
C SER A 13 4.55 -3.14 -11.57
N HIS A 14 3.44 -3.83 -11.88
CA HIS A 14 2.78 -4.74 -10.93
C HIS A 14 3.68 -5.88 -10.42
N VAL A 15 4.44 -6.51 -11.31
CA VAL A 15 5.37 -7.59 -10.94
C VAL A 15 6.46 -7.06 -10.02
N ARG A 16 6.99 -5.87 -10.30
CA ARG A 16 8.02 -5.23 -9.45
C ARG A 16 7.48 -4.89 -8.07
N ILE A 17 6.27 -4.31 -7.99
CA ILE A 17 5.62 -3.99 -6.71
C ILE A 17 5.35 -5.27 -5.91
N GLN A 18 4.92 -6.36 -6.55
CA GLN A 18 4.72 -7.64 -5.86
C GLN A 18 6.01 -8.17 -5.22
N SER A 19 7.10 -8.24 -5.99
CA SER A 19 8.39 -8.68 -5.46
C SER A 19 8.92 -7.75 -4.36
N ALA A 20 8.72 -6.43 -4.53
CA ALA A 20 9.12 -5.45 -3.54
C ALA A 20 8.29 -5.55 -2.25
N LEU A 21 7.00 -5.86 -2.33
CA LEU A 21 6.10 -5.94 -1.17
C LEU A 21 6.49 -7.08 -0.23
N HIS A 22 6.89 -8.23 -0.78
CA HIS A 22 7.41 -9.34 0.03
C HIS A 22 8.63 -8.91 0.84
N GLN A 23 9.58 -8.20 0.20
CA GLN A 23 10.77 -7.67 0.90
C GLN A 23 10.42 -6.56 1.88
N ALA A 24 9.40 -5.75 1.59
CA ALA A 24 8.98 -4.65 2.44
C ALA A 24 8.54 -5.12 3.82
N ILE A 25 7.87 -6.27 3.89
CA ILE A 25 7.46 -6.92 5.15
C ILE A 25 8.70 -7.35 5.95
N GLU A 26 9.62 -8.09 5.31
CA GLU A 26 10.87 -8.56 5.94
C GLU A 26 11.76 -7.39 6.41
N LYS A 27 11.81 -6.30 5.65
CA LYS A 27 12.63 -5.12 5.90
C LYS A 27 11.92 -4.02 6.70
N GLN A 28 10.71 -4.27 7.22
CA GLN A 28 9.92 -3.32 8.00
C GLN A 28 9.74 -1.95 7.32
N GLN A 29 9.49 -1.95 6.01
CA GLN A 29 9.27 -0.74 5.21
C GLN A 29 7.82 -0.24 5.23
N LEU A 30 6.94 -1.00 5.87
CA LEU A 30 5.57 -0.64 6.13
C LEU A 30 5.49 0.08 7.48
N ARG A 31 4.75 1.18 7.53
CA ARG A 31 4.49 1.95 8.75
C ARG A 31 3.01 2.27 8.89
N LEU A 32 2.59 2.54 10.11
CA LEU A 32 1.26 3.07 10.40
C LEU A 32 1.32 4.60 10.49
N GLU A 33 0.36 5.24 9.84
CA GLU A 33 -0.04 6.61 10.12
C GLU A 33 -1.40 6.59 10.81
N PHE A 34 -1.70 7.61 11.61
CA PHE A 34 -2.94 7.70 12.37
C PHE A 34 -3.72 8.94 11.97
N GLN A 35 -4.96 8.75 11.54
CA GLN A 35 -5.86 9.84 11.21
C GLN A 35 -6.91 10.01 12.31
N PRO A 36 -6.98 11.17 13.00
CA PRO A 36 -7.99 11.40 14.02
C PRO A 36 -9.41 11.40 13.44
N GLN A 37 -10.32 10.76 14.16
CA GLN A 37 -11.76 10.81 13.90
C GLN A 37 -12.39 11.81 14.88
N TYR A 38 -12.95 12.88 14.33
CA TYR A 38 -13.51 13.99 15.11
C TYR A 38 -15.03 13.93 15.16
N ASN A 39 -15.60 14.00 16.36
CA ASN A 39 -17.03 14.18 16.55
C ASN A 39 -17.34 15.68 16.57
N LEU A 40 -18.08 16.14 15.56
CA LEU A 40 -18.43 17.55 15.40
C LEU A 40 -19.47 18.03 16.43
N GLU A 41 -20.37 17.17 16.89
CA GLU A 41 -21.39 17.53 17.88
C GLU A 41 -20.77 17.68 19.28
N GLN A 42 -19.86 16.78 19.63
CA GLN A 42 -19.18 16.77 20.94
C GLN A 42 -17.90 17.61 20.94
N ASN A 43 -17.49 18.14 19.78
CA ASN A 43 -16.27 18.92 19.57
C ASN A 43 -15.02 18.25 20.17
N SER A 44 -14.86 16.95 19.90
CA SER A 44 -13.82 16.11 20.49
C SER A 44 -13.33 15.02 19.54
N ILE A 45 -12.09 14.55 19.75
CA ILE A 45 -11.57 13.37 19.07
C ILE A 45 -12.16 12.13 19.75
N VAL A 46 -12.80 11.26 18.97
CA VAL A 46 -13.44 10.03 19.48
C VAL A 46 -12.67 8.76 19.11
N GLY A 47 -11.66 8.86 18.25
CA GLY A 47 -10.84 7.74 17.84
C GLY A 47 -9.76 8.13 16.84
N VAL A 48 -9.03 7.12 16.37
CA VAL A 48 -8.06 7.25 15.27
C VAL A 48 -8.23 6.07 14.32
N GLU A 49 -8.10 6.34 13.03
CA GLU A 49 -7.96 5.31 12.01
C GLU A 49 -6.48 5.02 11.79
N ALA A 50 -6.09 3.74 11.88
CA ALA A 50 -4.74 3.30 11.56
C ALA A 50 -4.64 3.01 10.07
N LEU A 51 -3.76 3.74 9.37
CA LEU A 51 -3.61 3.69 7.94
C LEU A 51 -2.22 3.19 7.59
N LEU A 52 -2.15 2.06 6.89
CA LEU A 52 -0.89 1.50 6.42
C LEU A 52 -0.27 2.38 5.32
N ARG A 53 1.05 2.56 5.39
CA ARG A 53 1.86 3.29 4.42
C ARG A 53 3.11 2.50 4.09
N TRP A 54 3.50 2.57 2.82
CA TRP A 54 4.74 1.95 2.37
C TRP A 54 5.71 3.00 1.86
N GLN A 55 6.85 3.14 2.53
CA GLN A 55 7.98 3.89 2.02
C GLN A 55 9.00 2.94 1.41
N HIS A 56 8.99 2.82 0.08
CA HIS A 56 10.03 2.08 -0.61
C HIS A 56 11.27 2.98 -0.79
N PRO A 57 12.50 2.47 -0.61
CA PRO A 57 13.72 3.26 -0.80
C PRO A 57 13.88 3.81 -2.22
N GLU A 58 13.38 3.09 -3.24
CA GLU A 58 13.53 3.50 -4.66
C GLU A 58 12.24 4.08 -5.26
N PHE A 59 11.06 3.58 -4.86
CA PHE A 59 9.78 4.03 -5.43
C PHE A 59 9.19 5.21 -4.66
N GLY A 60 9.78 5.56 -3.51
CA GLY A 60 9.22 6.55 -2.61
C GLY A 60 7.95 6.04 -1.92
N LEU A 61 6.97 6.92 -1.76
CA LEU A 61 5.69 6.57 -1.14
C LEU A 61 4.85 5.77 -2.14
N VAL A 62 4.58 4.49 -1.83
CA VAL A 62 3.74 3.64 -2.66
C VAL A 62 2.29 3.73 -2.15
N PRO A 63 1.32 4.14 -2.99
CA PRO A 63 -0.09 4.24 -2.60
C PRO A 63 -0.68 2.89 -2.17
N PRO A 64 -1.52 2.84 -1.12
CA PRO A 64 -2.23 1.61 -0.73
C PRO A 64 -3.02 0.96 -1.87
N ALA A 65 -3.61 1.77 -2.76
CA ALA A 65 -4.35 1.27 -3.92
C ALA A 65 -3.48 0.42 -4.87
N ASP A 66 -2.17 0.63 -4.89
CA ASP A 66 -1.25 -0.08 -5.79
C ASP A 66 -0.77 -1.40 -5.20
N PHE A 67 -0.63 -1.51 -3.87
CA PHE A 67 -0.05 -2.70 -3.23
C PHE A 67 -1.05 -3.55 -2.43
N ILE A 68 -2.15 -2.99 -1.91
CA ILE A 68 -3.16 -3.76 -1.17
C ILE A 68 -3.82 -4.84 -2.04
N PRO A 69 -4.24 -4.57 -3.29
CA PRO A 69 -4.81 -5.62 -4.14
C PRO A 69 -3.81 -6.75 -4.45
N ILE A 70 -2.51 -6.44 -4.45
CA ILE A 70 -1.45 -7.43 -4.62
C ILE A 70 -1.31 -8.26 -3.34
N ALA A 71 -1.32 -7.62 -2.18
CA ALA A 71 -1.28 -8.29 -0.88
C ALA A 71 -2.43 -9.29 -0.72
N GLU A 72 -3.64 -8.89 -1.12
CA GLU A 72 -4.84 -9.75 -1.08
C GLU A 72 -4.71 -10.96 -2.01
N LYS A 73 -4.33 -10.73 -3.28
CA LYS A 73 -4.20 -11.80 -4.29
C LYS A 73 -3.08 -12.80 -3.97
N THR A 74 -2.03 -12.34 -3.30
CA THR A 74 -0.85 -13.17 -2.98
C THR A 74 -0.90 -13.78 -1.58
N GLY A 75 -1.90 -13.42 -0.77
CA GLY A 75 -1.99 -13.83 0.63
C GLY A 75 -1.06 -13.08 1.59
N LEU A 76 -0.18 -12.20 1.07
CA LEU A 76 0.70 -11.36 1.89
C LEU A 76 -0.06 -10.43 2.84
N ILE A 77 -1.34 -10.16 2.59
CA ILE A 77 -2.20 -9.36 3.47
C ILE A 77 -2.28 -9.92 4.90
N GLN A 78 -2.04 -11.23 5.09
CA GLN A 78 -2.03 -11.85 6.42
C GLN A 78 -0.72 -11.65 7.18
N SER A 79 0.34 -11.23 6.47
CA SER A 79 1.69 -11.01 7.04
C SER A 79 2.00 -9.54 7.27
N ILE A 80 1.04 -8.66 6.98
CA ILE A 80 1.11 -7.21 7.15
C ILE A 80 0.41 -6.82 8.45
#